data_AF-A0A1S3R1E6-F1
#
_entry.id   AF-A0A1S3R1E6-F1
#
_cell.length_a   1.000
_cell.length_b   1.000
_cell.length_c   1.000
_cell.angle_alpha   90.00
_cell.angle_beta   90.00
_cell.angle_gamma   90.00
#
_symmetry.space_group_name_H-M   'P 1'
#
loop_
_entity.id
_entity.type
_entity.pdbx_description
1 polymer ?
#
loop_
_entity_poly.entity_id
_entity_poly.type
_entity_poly.pdbx_seq_one_letter_code
_entity_poly.pdbx_strand_id
1 'polypeptide(L)'
;MWKVKYSLSGYDLKYLGDTQQDAHELLVNMLCQLKEEGMILKTLGVSYTCPVSQLEFQLVSVRTCTSCGRESSTREDYNHFSLDLSPERTLLSSLALTFKGEKVEFKCEGCKGLHATKLELFHTLPLVLVLHLKRFGGPGGLEKLEAPLLFPSELRLSTLCGDMVPHLHSASPQALTNLAPSIQGSIPQTLTSQVSSPAGEAKDSTLCCSGRS
;
A
#
# COMPACT_ATOMS: atom_id res chain seq x y z
N MET A 1 -14.03 2.58 20.94
CA MET A 1 -14.44 2.19 19.58
C MET A 1 -15.21 3.30 18.85
N TRP A 2 -16.22 3.94 19.46
CA TRP A 2 -17.01 5.02 18.83
C TRP A 2 -16.19 6.17 18.22
N LYS A 3 -15.13 6.63 18.91
CA LYS A 3 -14.27 7.72 18.42
C LYS A 3 -13.57 7.40 17.10
N VAL A 4 -13.12 6.15 16.92
CA VAL A 4 -12.47 5.70 15.68
C VAL A 4 -13.48 5.65 14.55
N LYS A 5 -14.65 5.07 14.79
CA LYS A 5 -15.76 5.00 13.83
C LYS A 5 -16.17 6.40 13.33
N TYR A 6 -16.26 7.35 14.26
CA TYR A 6 -16.55 8.74 13.92
C TYR A 6 -15.43 9.42 13.12
N SER A 7 -14.16 9.18 13.46
CA SER A 7 -13.02 9.71 12.69
C SER A 7 -13.05 9.23 11.23
N LEU A 8 -13.31 7.94 11.02
CA LEU A 8 -13.40 7.33 9.68
C LEU A 8 -14.55 7.90 8.85
N SER A 9 -15.61 8.40 9.48
CA SER A 9 -16.75 9.00 8.77
C SER A 9 -16.42 10.31 8.06
N GLY A 10 -15.28 10.93 8.38
CA GLY A 10 -14.76 12.07 7.64
C GLY A 10 -14.40 11.74 6.18
N TYR A 11 -14.13 10.47 5.87
CA TYR A 11 -13.82 10.00 4.52
C TYR A 11 -15.04 9.41 3.83
N ASP A 12 -15.79 8.57 4.54
CA ASP A 12 -17.00 7.96 4.01
C ASP A 12 -18.04 7.73 5.12
N LEU A 13 -19.23 8.27 4.92
CA LEU A 13 -20.34 8.18 5.87
C LEU A 13 -20.80 6.74 6.10
N LYS A 14 -20.49 5.79 5.21
CA LYS A 14 -20.83 4.37 5.41
C LYS A 14 -20.21 3.79 6.68
N TYR A 15 -19.07 4.34 7.13
CA TYR A 15 -18.43 3.92 8.36
C TYR A 15 -19.21 4.33 9.62
N LEU A 16 -20.24 5.20 9.54
CA LEU A 16 -21.16 5.44 10.67
C LEU A 16 -22.20 4.33 10.83
N GLY A 17 -22.51 3.62 9.75
CA GLY A 17 -23.48 2.53 9.75
C GLY A 17 -22.99 1.29 10.49
N ASP A 18 -23.91 0.38 10.77
CA ASP A 18 -23.62 -0.94 11.37
C ASP A 18 -23.67 -2.07 10.34
N THR A 19 -23.49 -1.74 9.06
CA THR A 19 -23.45 -2.69 7.95
C THR A 19 -22.05 -3.26 7.74
N GLN A 20 -21.96 -4.43 7.11
CA GLN A 20 -20.67 -5.00 6.70
C GLN A 20 -19.99 -4.09 5.67
N GLN A 21 -18.67 -3.99 5.76
CA GLN A 21 -17.81 -3.17 4.90
C GLN A 21 -16.61 -3.98 4.43
N ASP A 22 -15.98 -3.55 3.34
CA ASP A 22 -14.74 -4.13 2.87
C ASP A 22 -13.58 -3.75 3.82
N ALA A 23 -12.93 -4.77 4.38
CA ALA A 23 -11.80 -4.58 5.28
C ALA A 23 -10.55 -4.04 4.57
N HIS A 24 -10.37 -4.34 3.27
CA HIS A 24 -9.27 -3.79 2.47
C HIS A 24 -9.46 -2.29 2.25
N GLU A 25 -10.67 -1.86 1.91
CA GLU A 25 -10.99 -0.43 1.77
C GLU A 25 -10.78 0.32 3.09
N LEU A 26 -11.28 -0.24 4.19
CA LEU A 26 -11.08 0.33 5.52
C LEU A 26 -9.58 0.49 5.84
N LEU A 27 -8.77 -0.54 5.57
CA LEU A 27 -7.33 -0.50 5.81
C LEU A 27 -6.67 0.63 5.02
N VAL A 28 -6.94 0.73 3.71
CA VAL A 28 -6.35 1.78 2.86
C VAL A 28 -6.68 3.17 3.40
N ASN A 29 -7.94 3.39 3.78
CA ASN A 29 -8.38 4.68 4.34
C ASN A 29 -7.69 4.99 5.68
N MET A 30 -7.49 3.99 6.54
CA MET A 30 -6.77 4.15 7.80
C MET A 30 -5.28 4.47 7.58
N LEU A 31 -4.63 3.81 6.63
CA LEU A 31 -3.23 4.10 6.30
C LEU A 31 -3.06 5.52 5.74
N CYS A 32 -4.01 5.99 4.93
CA CYS A 32 -4.00 7.37 4.43
C CYS A 32 -4.16 8.39 5.58
N GLN A 33 -5.11 8.17 6.48
CA GLN A 33 -5.32 9.01 7.68
C GLN A 33 -4.06 9.14 8.53
N LEU A 34 -3.41 8.02 8.84
CA LEU A 34 -2.19 8.01 9.65
C LEU A 34 -1.05 8.79 8.99
N LYS A 35 -0.98 8.78 7.65
CA LYS A 35 0.00 9.59 6.91
C LYS A 35 -0.34 11.07 6.97
N GLU A 36 -1.58 11.44 6.69
CA GLU A 36 -2.05 12.83 6.69
C GLU A 36 -1.89 13.47 8.06
N GLU A 37 -2.34 12.79 9.12
CA GLU A 37 -2.14 13.24 10.51
C GLU A 37 -0.65 13.38 10.85
N GLY A 38 0.18 12.43 10.41
CA GLY A 38 1.62 12.50 10.60
C GLY A 38 2.26 13.72 9.93
N MET A 39 1.77 14.10 8.75
CA MET A 39 2.24 15.31 8.04
C MET A 39 1.83 16.60 8.77
N ILE A 40 0.62 16.63 9.34
CA ILE A 40 0.16 17.75 10.18
C ILE A 40 1.05 17.87 11.42
N LEU A 41 1.26 16.78 12.15
CA LEU A 41 2.11 16.77 13.35
C LEU A 41 3.53 17.24 13.07
N LYS A 42 4.11 16.77 11.95
CA LYS A 42 5.44 17.20 11.49
C LYS A 42 5.49 18.70 11.21
N THR A 43 4.45 19.25 10.58
CA THR A 43 4.33 20.69 10.29
C THR A 43 4.22 21.52 11.58
N LEU A 44 3.58 20.99 12.61
CA LEU A 44 3.47 21.60 13.93
C LEU A 44 4.74 21.43 14.79
N GLY A 45 5.81 20.82 14.25
CA GLY A 45 7.06 20.58 14.97
C GLY A 45 6.99 19.46 16.00
N VAL A 46 5.93 18.64 15.96
CA VAL A 46 5.81 17.45 16.82
C VAL A 46 6.57 16.31 16.18
N SER A 47 7.50 15.73 16.93
CA SER A 47 8.20 14.52 16.50
C SER A 47 7.21 13.36 16.41
N TYR A 48 6.96 12.89 15.19
CA TYR A 48 6.08 11.76 14.89
C TYR A 48 6.75 10.82 13.89
N THR A 49 6.79 9.53 14.23
CA THR A 49 7.22 8.49 13.30
C THR A 49 5.97 7.79 12.78
N CYS A 50 5.64 8.01 11.51
CA CYS A 50 4.46 7.41 10.91
C CYS A 50 4.64 5.89 10.81
N PRO A 51 3.79 5.07 11.44
CA PRO A 51 3.92 3.62 11.41
C PRO A 51 3.76 3.05 9.99
N VAL A 52 3.08 3.78 9.10
CA VAL A 52 2.89 3.37 7.70
C VAL A 52 4.22 3.27 6.95
N SER A 53 5.26 4.00 7.36
CA SER A 53 6.60 3.91 6.76
C SER A 53 7.21 2.50 6.82
N GLN A 54 6.80 1.66 7.78
CA GLN A 54 7.27 0.27 7.88
C GLN A 54 6.59 -0.66 6.87
N LEU A 55 5.48 -0.22 6.28
CA LEU A 55 4.70 -0.94 5.28
C LEU A 55 5.05 -0.50 3.86
N GLU A 56 5.76 0.61 3.70
CA GLU A 56 6.02 1.23 2.41
C GLU A 56 7.12 0.50 1.64
N PHE A 57 6.88 0.29 0.36
CA PHE A 57 7.81 -0.29 -0.59
C PHE A 57 7.55 0.24 -2.00
N GLN A 58 8.51 0.02 -2.89
CA GLN A 58 8.41 0.41 -4.29
C GLN A 58 8.46 -0.80 -5.19
N LEU A 59 7.61 -0.80 -6.21
CA LEU A 59 7.78 -1.67 -7.37
C LEU A 59 8.38 -0.88 -8.53
N VAL A 60 9.17 -1.56 -9.36
CA VAL A 60 9.65 -1.04 -10.63
C VAL A 60 9.01 -1.84 -11.76
N SER A 61 8.40 -1.14 -12.71
CA SER A 61 7.87 -1.69 -13.95
C SER A 61 8.87 -1.41 -15.07
N VAL A 62 9.60 -2.44 -15.50
CA VAL A 62 10.55 -2.38 -16.63
C VAL A 62 9.83 -2.76 -17.91
N ARG A 63 9.95 -1.94 -18.94
CA ARG A 63 9.43 -2.18 -20.29
C ARG A 63 10.58 -2.27 -21.28
N THR A 64 10.67 -3.38 -22.00
CA THR A 64 11.70 -3.64 -23.02
C THR A 64 11.04 -3.74 -24.38
N CYS A 65 11.39 -2.84 -25.31
CA CYS A 65 10.84 -2.84 -26.67
C CYS A 65 11.22 -4.12 -27.40
N THR A 66 10.25 -4.84 -27.96
CA THR A 66 10.50 -6.12 -28.64
C THR A 66 11.21 -5.97 -29.99
N SER A 67 11.18 -4.77 -30.59
CA SER A 67 11.80 -4.52 -31.91
C SER A 67 13.26 -4.07 -31.82
N CYS A 68 13.66 -3.34 -30.77
CA CYS A 68 15.01 -2.77 -30.66
C CYS A 68 15.71 -3.01 -29.32
N GLY A 69 15.05 -3.67 -28.36
CA GLY A 69 15.61 -3.97 -27.04
C GLY A 69 15.75 -2.76 -26.10
N ARG A 70 15.34 -1.55 -26.52
CA ARG A 70 15.41 -0.38 -25.63
C ARG A 70 14.52 -0.56 -24.41
N GLU A 71 15.08 -0.25 -23.24
CA GLU A 71 14.38 -0.32 -21.97
C GLU A 71 13.90 1.06 -21.49
N SER A 72 12.81 1.04 -20.72
CA SER A 72 12.30 2.16 -19.94
C SER A 72 11.72 1.61 -18.63
N SER A 73 11.75 2.39 -17.55
CA SER A 73 11.21 1.93 -16.27
C SER A 73 10.43 3.01 -15.55
N THR A 74 9.36 2.62 -14.86
CA THR A 74 8.61 3.49 -13.93
C THR A 74 8.64 2.89 -12.53
N ARG A 75 8.59 3.74 -11.50
CA ARG A 75 8.54 3.32 -10.10
C ARG A 75 7.22 3.76 -9.50
N GLU A 76 6.65 2.91 -8.65
CA GLU A 76 5.39 3.16 -7.98
C GLU A 76 5.49 2.79 -6.51
N ASP A 77 4.93 3.63 -5.64
CA ASP A 77 4.91 3.45 -4.20
C ASP A 77 3.69 2.62 -3.79
N TYR A 78 3.91 1.68 -2.88
CA TYR A 78 2.90 0.79 -2.33
C TYR A 78 3.05 0.71 -0.81
N ASN A 79 1.95 0.41 -0.12
CA ASN A 79 1.94 0.05 1.31
C ASN A 79 1.17 -1.25 1.58
N HIS A 80 0.61 -1.85 0.53
CA HIS A 80 -0.02 -3.15 0.49
C HIS A 80 0.00 -3.62 -0.97
N PHE A 81 -0.20 -4.92 -1.19
CA PHE A 81 -0.25 -5.49 -2.52
C PHE A 81 -1.45 -6.41 -2.67
N SER A 82 -2.26 -6.18 -3.70
CA SER A 82 -3.47 -6.97 -3.98
C SER A 82 -3.18 -8.07 -4.99
N LEU A 83 -3.37 -9.32 -4.60
CA LEU A 83 -3.06 -10.50 -5.40
C LEU A 83 -4.31 -11.14 -5.99
N ASP A 84 -4.22 -11.49 -7.26
CA ASP A 84 -5.13 -12.42 -7.92
C ASP A 84 -4.79 -13.86 -7.49
N LEU A 85 -5.81 -14.71 -7.30
CA LEU A 85 -5.58 -16.08 -6.87
C LEU A 85 -5.16 -16.96 -8.05
N SER A 86 -3.97 -17.56 -7.95
CA SER A 86 -3.49 -18.53 -8.95
C SER A 86 -4.36 -19.80 -8.96
N PRO A 87 -4.47 -20.49 -10.13
CA PRO A 87 -5.13 -21.79 -10.22
C PRO A 87 -4.53 -22.85 -9.29
N GLU A 88 -3.22 -22.79 -9.02
CA GLU A 88 -2.50 -23.71 -8.13
C GLU A 88 -2.81 -23.45 -6.64
N ARG A 89 -3.49 -22.35 -6.33
CA ARG A 89 -3.96 -21.98 -4.99
C ARG A 89 -2.85 -21.95 -3.94
N THR A 90 -1.66 -21.49 -4.32
CA THR A 90 -0.57 -21.17 -3.37
C THR A 90 -0.25 -19.69 -3.41
N LEU A 91 0.25 -19.16 -2.30
CA LEU A 91 0.73 -17.77 -2.25
C LEU A 91 1.86 -17.53 -3.25
N LEU A 92 2.80 -18.47 -3.36
CA LEU A 92 3.94 -18.38 -4.28
C LEU A 92 3.48 -18.33 -5.74
N SER A 93 2.55 -19.20 -6.14
CA SER A 93 1.99 -19.19 -7.49
C SER A 93 1.21 -17.92 -7.78
N SER A 94 0.51 -17.36 -6.79
CA SER A 94 -0.24 -16.10 -6.93
C SER A 94 0.70 -14.90 -7.11
N LEU A 95 1.79 -14.84 -6.32
CA LEU A 95 2.86 -13.86 -6.53
C LEU A 95 3.51 -14.03 -7.91
N ALA A 96 3.87 -15.26 -8.28
CA ALA A 96 4.48 -15.54 -9.58
C ALA A 96 3.58 -15.16 -10.75
N LEU A 97 2.25 -15.31 -10.61
CA LEU A 97 1.28 -14.87 -11.59
C LEU A 97 1.29 -13.34 -11.74
N THR A 98 1.29 -12.60 -10.63
CA THR A 98 1.29 -11.13 -10.65
C THR A 98 2.60 -10.56 -11.22
N PHE A 99 3.75 -11.13 -10.86
CA PHE A 99 5.06 -10.66 -11.34
C PHE A 99 5.48 -11.29 -12.68
N LYS A 100 4.59 -12.04 -13.33
CA LYS A 100 4.88 -12.67 -14.61
C LYS A 100 5.04 -11.60 -15.69
N GLY A 101 6.13 -11.68 -16.44
CA GLY A 101 6.33 -10.81 -17.60
C GLY A 101 5.21 -10.97 -18.64
N GLU A 102 4.67 -9.86 -19.11
CA GLU A 102 3.58 -9.81 -20.09
C GLU A 102 3.98 -9.02 -21.34
N LYS A 103 3.33 -9.30 -22.47
CA LYS A 103 3.47 -8.48 -23.67
C LYS A 103 2.43 -7.38 -23.63
N VAL A 104 2.85 -6.14 -23.87
CA VAL A 104 1.99 -4.96 -23.85
C VAL A 104 2.12 -4.18 -25.14
N GLU A 105 1.05 -3.48 -25.51
CA GLU A 105 1.09 -2.45 -26.53
C GLU A 105 1.90 -1.24 -26.00
N PHE A 106 2.88 -0.81 -26.78
CA PHE A 106 3.80 0.25 -26.38
C PHE A 106 4.48 0.86 -27.60
N LYS A 107 4.36 2.18 -27.79
CA LYS A 107 5.06 2.88 -28.86
C LYS A 107 6.46 3.28 -28.42
N CYS A 108 7.47 2.57 -28.91
CA CYS A 108 8.87 2.86 -28.59
C CYS A 108 9.31 4.22 -29.15
N GLU A 109 9.90 5.06 -28.30
CA GLU A 109 10.39 6.39 -28.70
C GLU A 109 11.52 6.31 -29.73
N GLY A 110 12.35 5.26 -29.68
CA GLY A 110 13.49 5.04 -30.57
C GLY A 110 13.11 4.52 -31.95
N CYS A 111 12.54 3.33 -32.02
CA CYS A 111 12.29 2.63 -33.29
C CYS A 111 10.84 2.71 -33.76
N LYS A 112 9.94 3.33 -32.99
CA LYS A 112 8.49 3.38 -33.25
C LYS A 112 7.78 2.02 -33.33
N GLY A 113 8.45 0.94 -32.91
CA GLY A 113 7.81 -0.36 -32.69
C GLY A 113 6.65 -0.25 -31.69
N LEU A 114 5.65 -1.12 -31.84
CA LEU A 114 4.35 -1.00 -31.16
C LEU A 114 4.17 -1.97 -29.98
N HIS A 115 5.20 -2.76 -29.64
CA HIS A 115 5.11 -3.77 -28.60
C HIS A 115 6.33 -3.72 -27.68
N ALA A 116 6.11 -4.10 -26.42
CA ALA A 116 7.14 -4.30 -25.42
C ALA A 116 6.80 -5.52 -24.56
N THR A 117 7.81 -6.05 -23.87
CA THR A 117 7.60 -6.88 -22.69
C THR A 117 7.62 -6.00 -21.46
N LYS A 118 6.64 -6.15 -20.56
CA LYS A 118 6.59 -5.49 -19.26
C LYS A 118 6.89 -6.51 -18.16
N LEU A 119 7.76 -6.17 -17.23
CA LEU A 119 8.06 -6.95 -16.04
C LEU A 119 7.98 -6.05 -14.81
N GLU A 120 7.35 -6.55 -13.75
CA GLU A 120 7.30 -5.87 -12.45
C GLU A 120 8.23 -6.59 -11.48
N LEU A 121 8.91 -5.82 -10.63
CA LEU A 121 9.86 -6.30 -9.63
C LEU A 121 9.79 -5.43 -8.38
N PHE A 122 10.11 -5.98 -7.22
CA PHE A 122 10.39 -5.16 -6.04
C PHE A 122 11.65 -4.32 -6.28
N HIS A 123 11.53 -3.02 -6.04
CA HIS A 123 12.65 -2.08 -6.01
C HIS A 123 13.13 -1.81 -4.59
N THR A 124 12.21 -1.81 -3.63
CA THR A 124 12.50 -1.85 -2.18
C THR A 124 11.60 -2.89 -1.52
N LEU A 125 11.94 -3.32 -0.30
CA LEU A 125 11.12 -4.23 0.50
C LEU A 125 10.65 -3.52 1.77
N PRO A 126 9.38 -3.72 2.19
CA PRO A 126 8.90 -3.18 3.44
C PRO A 126 9.40 -4.04 4.61
N LEU A 127 9.40 -3.48 5.82
CA LEU A 127 9.64 -4.26 7.03
C LEU A 127 8.47 -5.22 7.30
N VAL A 128 7.24 -4.76 7.03
CA VAL A 128 6.02 -5.54 7.16
C VAL A 128 5.29 -5.52 5.81
N LEU A 129 5.22 -6.67 5.15
CA LEU A 129 4.52 -6.81 3.87
C LEU A 129 3.04 -7.14 4.10
N VAL A 130 2.15 -6.28 3.59
CA VAL A 130 0.71 -6.50 3.62
C VAL A 130 0.24 -7.04 2.27
N LEU A 131 -0.30 -8.25 2.26
CA LEU A 131 -0.86 -8.89 1.08
C LEU A 131 -2.38 -8.99 1.22
N HIS A 132 -3.10 -8.35 0.31
CA HIS A 132 -4.54 -8.46 0.15
C HIS A 132 -4.84 -9.53 -0.92
N LEU A 133 -5.78 -10.43 -0.65
CA LEU A 133 -6.22 -11.43 -1.64
C LEU A 133 -7.55 -10.98 -2.25
N LYS A 134 -7.59 -10.77 -3.56
CA LYS A 134 -8.79 -10.36 -4.29
C LYS A 134 -9.79 -11.53 -4.36
N ARG A 135 -10.59 -11.67 -3.30
CA ARG A 135 -11.58 -12.76 -3.18
C ARG A 135 -12.97 -12.37 -3.67
N PHE A 136 -13.27 -11.09 -3.78
CA PHE A 136 -14.56 -10.61 -4.27
C PHE A 136 -14.42 -10.25 -5.75
N GLY A 137 -15.28 -10.81 -6.60
CA GLY A 137 -15.22 -10.62 -8.05
C GLY A 137 -16.44 -11.17 -8.78
N GLY A 138 -16.30 -11.43 -10.09
CA GLY A 138 -17.34 -12.01 -10.93
C GLY A 138 -18.31 -11.00 -11.57
N PRO A 139 -19.25 -11.45 -12.43
CA PRO A 139 -20.24 -10.60 -13.09
C PRO A 139 -21.22 -10.01 -12.07
N GLY A 140 -20.83 -8.89 -11.45
CA GLY A 140 -21.58 -8.21 -10.38
C GLY A 140 -20.76 -7.88 -9.13
N GLY A 141 -19.51 -8.36 -9.02
CA GLY A 141 -18.57 -7.99 -7.95
C GLY A 141 -18.91 -8.51 -6.55
N LEU A 142 -19.94 -9.34 -6.41
CA LEU A 142 -20.43 -9.84 -5.12
C LEU A 142 -20.11 -11.32 -4.87
N GLU A 143 -19.48 -12.01 -5.83
CA GLU A 143 -19.12 -13.41 -5.65
C GLU A 143 -17.82 -13.52 -4.86
N LYS A 144 -17.89 -14.24 -3.73
CA LYS A 144 -16.72 -14.52 -2.89
C LYS A 144 -16.09 -15.84 -3.30
N LEU A 145 -14.81 -15.79 -3.62
CA LEU A 145 -13.97 -16.96 -3.83
C LEU A 145 -13.59 -17.57 -2.47
N GLU A 146 -14.34 -18.59 -2.08
CA GLU A 146 -14.14 -19.34 -0.82
C GLU A 146 -12.97 -20.33 -0.87
N ALA A 147 -12.38 -20.55 -2.04
CA ALA A 147 -11.30 -21.51 -2.20
C ALA A 147 -10.11 -21.17 -1.27
N PRO A 148 -9.58 -22.15 -0.50
CA PRO A 148 -8.44 -21.91 0.37
C PRO A 148 -7.20 -21.57 -0.46
N LEU A 149 -6.34 -20.73 0.10
CA LEU A 149 -5.01 -20.45 -0.44
C LEU A 149 -3.98 -21.03 0.53
N LEU A 150 -3.00 -21.78 0.02
CA LEU A 150 -1.93 -22.36 0.82
C LEU A 150 -0.82 -21.33 1.04
N PHE A 151 -0.45 -21.15 2.30
CA PHE A 151 0.62 -20.24 2.73
C PHE A 151 1.82 -21.04 3.22
N PRO A 152 3.04 -20.74 2.74
CA PRO A 152 4.24 -21.31 3.33
C PRO A 152 4.51 -20.66 4.69
N SER A 153 5.22 -21.36 5.57
CA SER A 153 5.68 -20.78 6.86
C SER A 153 6.75 -19.71 6.65
N GLU A 154 7.50 -19.79 5.56
CA GLU A 154 8.52 -18.82 5.16
C GLU A 154 8.30 -18.41 3.71
N LEU A 155 8.34 -17.10 3.45
CA LEU A 155 8.24 -16.54 2.11
C LEU A 155 9.56 -15.92 1.70
N ARG A 156 10.13 -16.37 0.58
CA ARG A 156 11.34 -15.78 -0.01
C ARG A 156 10.97 -14.94 -1.22
N LEU A 157 11.27 -13.64 -1.16
CA LEU A 157 10.96 -12.67 -2.22
C LEU A 157 12.14 -12.39 -3.16
N SER A 158 13.29 -13.02 -2.93
CA SER A 158 14.54 -12.71 -3.65
C SER A 158 14.41 -12.86 -5.17
N THR A 159 13.61 -13.81 -5.65
CA THR A 159 13.38 -14.03 -7.09
C THR A 159 12.44 -13.00 -7.72
N LEU A 160 11.81 -12.15 -6.90
CA LEU A 160 10.90 -11.08 -7.31
C LEU A 160 11.54 -9.69 -7.13
N CYS A 161 12.77 -9.64 -6.62
CA CYS A 161 13.51 -8.40 -6.41
C CYS A 161 14.32 -8.04 -7.65
N GLY A 162 14.36 -6.76 -8.01
CA GLY A 162 15.30 -6.25 -9.00
C GLY A 162 16.72 -6.15 -8.43
N ASP A 163 17.70 -5.98 -9.31
CA ASP A 163 19.14 -5.95 -8.99
C ASP A 163 19.57 -4.90 -7.95
N MET A 164 18.68 -3.95 -7.63
CA MET A 164 18.94 -2.83 -6.74
C MET A 164 18.33 -2.95 -5.34
N VAL A 165 17.57 -4.01 -5.03
CA VAL A 165 17.06 -4.21 -3.66
C VAL A 165 18.26 -4.58 -2.79
N PRO A 166 18.67 -3.74 -1.80
CA PRO A 166 19.71 -4.14 -0.88
C PRO A 166 19.29 -5.44 -0.22
N HIS A 167 20.18 -6.44 -0.19
CA HIS A 167 19.95 -7.64 0.61
C HIS A 167 19.54 -7.18 2.00
N LEU A 168 18.35 -7.55 2.46
CA LEU A 168 17.89 -7.26 3.81
C LEU A 168 18.80 -8.05 4.76
N HIS A 169 19.98 -7.49 5.07
CA HIS A 169 20.88 -8.07 6.06
C HIS A 169 20.24 -7.83 7.42
N SER A 170 19.50 -8.84 7.87
CA SER A 170 19.21 -9.10 9.28
C SER A 170 18.94 -7.86 10.12
N ALA A 171 17.86 -7.14 9.85
CA ALA A 171 17.26 -6.33 10.90
C ALA A 171 16.71 -7.31 11.94
N SER A 172 17.54 -7.68 12.92
CA SER A 172 17.09 -8.41 14.10
C SER A 172 15.90 -7.63 14.70
N PRO A 173 14.79 -8.29 15.10
CA PRO A 173 13.67 -7.63 15.76
C PRO A 173 14.09 -6.75 16.96
N GLN A 174 15.25 -7.04 17.56
CA GLN A 174 15.82 -6.30 18.69
C GLN A 174 16.41 -4.92 18.33
N ALA A 175 16.68 -4.64 17.05
CA ALA A 175 17.18 -3.33 16.62
C ALA A 175 16.05 -2.28 16.52
N LEU A 176 14.81 -2.71 16.30
CA LEU A 176 13.63 -1.83 16.19
C LEU A 176 13.06 -1.42 17.56
N THR A 177 13.36 -2.15 18.63
CA THR A 177 12.92 -1.80 20.00
C THR A 177 13.66 -0.60 20.61
N ASN A 178 14.84 -0.23 20.07
CA ASN A 178 15.66 0.85 20.61
C ASN A 178 15.29 2.25 20.09
N LEU A 179 14.27 2.35 19.23
CA LEU A 179 13.78 3.62 18.67
C LEU A 179 12.46 4.10 19.29
N ALA A 180 11.93 3.41 20.30
CA ALA A 180 10.77 3.90 21.05
C ALA A 180 11.20 5.09 21.93
N PRO A 181 10.66 6.32 21.74
CA PRO A 181 10.86 7.38 22.71
C PRO A 181 10.16 6.96 24.00
N SER A 182 10.88 6.96 25.12
CA SER A 182 10.30 6.84 26.45
C SER A 182 9.33 8.01 26.66
N ILE A 183 8.02 7.76 26.59
CA ILE A 183 7.02 8.74 27.02
C ILE A 183 7.01 8.75 28.55
N GLN A 184 7.92 9.53 29.13
CA GLN A 184 7.72 10.12 30.46
C GLN A 184 7.35 11.58 30.22
N GLY A 185 6.05 11.83 30.08
CA GLY A 185 5.47 13.15 29.93
C GLY A 185 4.22 13.26 30.79
N SER A 186 4.39 13.86 31.96
CA SER A 186 3.33 14.29 32.88
C SER A 186 2.33 15.18 32.15
N ILE A 187 1.04 14.88 32.30
CA ILE A 187 -0.08 15.65 31.73
C ILE A 187 -0.18 17.02 32.44
N PRO A 188 -0.08 18.17 31.77
CA PRO A 188 -0.55 19.43 32.33
C PRO A 188 -2.08 19.47 32.20
N GLN A 189 -2.77 19.45 33.33
CA GLN A 189 -4.21 19.70 33.40
C GLN A 189 -4.48 21.19 33.21
N THR A 190 -4.72 21.67 31.99
CA THR A 190 -5.51 22.90 31.80
C THR A 190 -5.97 23.06 30.35
N LEU A 191 -7.29 22.96 30.15
CA LEU A 191 -8.19 23.82 29.35
C LEU A 191 -9.35 22.98 28.80
N THR A 192 -10.34 22.77 29.67
CA THR A 192 -11.74 22.72 29.26
C THR A 192 -12.14 24.12 28.81
N SER A 193 -12.61 24.27 27.57
CA SER A 193 -13.88 24.92 27.21
C SER A 193 -13.86 25.52 25.80
N GLN A 194 -15.04 25.43 25.18
CA GLN A 194 -15.58 26.29 24.12
C GLN A 194 -15.48 25.79 22.67
N VAL A 195 -16.55 25.06 22.34
CA VAL A 195 -17.25 25.06 21.05
C VAL A 195 -17.34 26.48 20.48
N SER A 196 -17.02 26.65 19.19
CA SER A 196 -17.69 27.55 18.24
C SER A 196 -17.12 27.30 16.82
N SER A 197 -17.98 26.91 15.87
CA SER A 197 -17.67 26.84 14.45
C SER A 197 -17.56 28.24 13.82
N PRO A 198 -16.83 28.39 12.71
CA PRO A 198 -17.45 28.96 11.52
C PRO A 198 -17.10 28.24 10.20
N ALA A 199 -17.97 28.48 9.21
CA ALA A 199 -17.91 27.97 7.85
C ALA A 199 -16.86 28.68 6.98
N GLY A 200 -16.29 27.98 6.00
CA GLY A 200 -15.47 28.58 4.94
C GLY A 200 -14.65 27.59 4.12
N GLU A 201 -15.16 27.28 2.92
CA GLU A 201 -14.47 26.93 1.65
C GLU A 201 -13.21 26.03 1.69
N ALA A 202 -13.38 24.77 1.27
CA ALA A 202 -12.28 23.89 0.88
C ALA A 202 -11.85 24.16 -0.56
N LYS A 203 -10.61 24.62 -0.75
CA LYS A 203 -9.90 24.55 -2.03
C LYS A 203 -9.25 23.18 -2.19
N ASP A 204 -9.44 22.66 -3.40
CA ASP A 204 -9.00 21.39 -3.95
C ASP A 204 -7.48 21.15 -3.80
N SER A 205 -7.10 19.93 -3.43
CA SER A 205 -5.72 19.42 -3.43
C SER A 205 -5.79 17.89 -3.50
N THR A 206 -5.98 17.36 -4.70
CA THR A 206 -6.03 15.93 -4.99
C THR A 206 -4.65 15.30 -4.79
N LEU A 207 -4.48 14.45 -3.78
CA LEU A 207 -3.38 13.48 -3.73
C LEU A 207 -3.96 12.11 -4.09
N CYS A 208 -3.68 11.67 -5.32
CA CYS A 208 -4.22 10.43 -5.87
C CYS A 208 -3.69 9.20 -5.11
N CYS A 209 -4.56 8.56 -4.33
CA CYS A 209 -4.42 7.15 -4.01
C CYS A 209 -5.04 6.36 -5.17
N SER A 210 -4.22 6.01 -6.15
CA SER A 210 -4.67 5.27 -7.33
C SER A 210 -5.11 3.86 -6.94
N GLY A 211 -6.42 3.67 -6.78
CA GLY A 211 -7.05 2.34 -6.83
C GLY A 211 -7.21 1.93 -8.29
N ARG A 212 -6.62 0.80 -8.68
CA ARG A 212 -7.06 0.07 -9.87
C ARG A 212 -7.96 -1.08 -9.41
N SER A 213 -9.25 -0.93 -9.71
CA SER A 213 -10.23 -2.01 -9.83
C SER A 213 -9.78 -3.07 -10.83
#